data_AF-T1KU88-F1
#
_entry.id   AF-T1KU88-F1
#
_cell.length_a   1.000
_cell.length_b   1.000
_cell.length_c   1.000
_cell.angle_alpha   90.00
_cell.angle_beta   90.00
_cell.angle_gamma   90.00
#
_symmetry.space_group_name_H-M   'P 1'
#
loop_
_entity.id
_entity.type
_entity.pdbx_description
1 polymer ?
#
loop_
_entity_poly.entity_id
_entity_poly.type
_entity_poly.pdbx_seq_one_letter_code
_entity_poly.pdbx_strand_id
1 'polypeptide(L)'
;MGKNGNTLDYEYCKSHNIDVQTLVPSYVSTKMTKWSNFLQKPNITTPDARSFARSAIATIGRTKFTTGYWSHGIQWFAFEWLCPSWMYSFMSWNYLRNIDSSGRRAKDT
;
A
#
# COMPACT_ATOMS: atom_id res chain seq x y z
N MET A 1 9.14 9.34 4.49
CA MET A 1 8.91 9.35 3.01
C MET A 1 10.21 9.05 2.27
N GLY A 2 10.23 8.03 1.39
CA GLY A 2 11.45 7.51 0.74
C GLY A 2 12.00 8.42 -0.35
N LYS A 3 13.28 8.79 -0.24
CA LYS A 3 13.98 9.75 -1.12
C LYS A 3 14.41 9.17 -2.50
N ASN A 4 13.99 7.94 -2.83
CA ASN A 4 14.67 7.15 -3.87
C ASN A 4 13.94 7.11 -5.23
N GLY A 5 12.65 7.47 -5.31
CA GLY A 5 11.89 7.44 -6.57
C GLY A 5 12.17 8.62 -7.51
N ASN A 6 12.75 9.70 -6.99
CA ASN A 6 12.89 10.97 -7.71
C ASN A 6 14.05 10.96 -8.73
N THR A 7 15.02 10.06 -8.57
CA THR A 7 16.20 9.99 -9.45
C THR A 7 15.82 9.49 -10.84
N LEU A 8 14.98 8.45 -10.93
CA LEU A 8 14.53 7.91 -12.20
C LEU A 8 13.62 8.89 -12.96
N ASP A 9 12.72 9.57 -12.26
CA ASP A 9 11.87 10.60 -12.89
C ASP A 9 12.73 11.73 -13.46
N TYR A 10 13.73 12.20 -12.72
CA TYR A 10 14.62 13.26 -13.17
C TYR A 10 15.41 12.90 -14.43
N GLU A 11 15.95 11.68 -14.49
CA GLU A 11 16.75 11.20 -15.61
C GLU A 11 15.92 11.03 -16.88
N TYR A 12 14.82 10.28 -16.81
CA TYR A 12 14.05 9.87 -17.99
C TYR A 12 13.06 10.93 -18.48
N CYS A 13 12.49 11.75 -17.57
CA CYS A 13 11.54 12.77 -17.98
C CYS A 13 12.23 13.88 -18.79
N LYS A 14 13.47 14.25 -18.44
CA LYS A 14 14.24 15.28 -19.17
C LYS A 14 14.83 14.81 -20.49
N SER A 15 15.28 13.55 -20.55
CA SER A 15 16.04 13.05 -21.70
C SER A 15 15.17 12.33 -22.73
N HIS A 16 14.05 11.73 -22.32
CA HIS A 16 13.24 10.84 -23.17
C HIS A 16 11.73 11.14 -23.15
N ASN A 17 11.27 12.22 -22.48
CA ASN A 17 9.84 12.54 -22.33
C ASN A 17 9.00 11.38 -21.74
N ILE A 18 9.59 10.56 -20.87
CA ILE A 18 8.90 9.46 -20.19
C ILE A 18 8.42 9.93 -18.82
N ASP A 19 7.13 9.77 -18.53
CA ASP A 19 6.55 10.08 -17.21
C ASP A 19 6.74 8.90 -16.25
N VAL A 20 7.42 9.13 -15.13
CA VAL A 20 7.66 8.12 -14.10
C VAL A 20 6.87 8.49 -12.85
N GLN A 21 6.02 7.57 -12.39
CA GLN A 21 5.24 7.71 -11.16
C GLN A 21 5.59 6.60 -10.17
N THR A 22 5.87 6.98 -8.91
CA THR A 22 6.10 6.03 -7.82
C THR A 22 4.82 5.84 -7.00
N LEU A 23 4.43 4.57 -6.84
CA LEU A 23 3.28 4.15 -6.05
C LEU A 23 3.76 3.46 -4.76
N VAL A 24 3.26 3.90 -3.60
CA VAL A 24 3.50 3.23 -2.30
C VAL A 24 2.16 2.81 -1.70
N PRO A 25 1.58 1.70 -2.16
CA PRO A 25 0.30 1.22 -1.66
C PRO A 25 0.44 0.53 -0.30
N SER A 26 -0.65 0.56 0.47
CA SER A 26 -0.87 -0.36 1.60
C SER A 26 -1.29 -1.74 1.06
N TYR A 27 -1.81 -2.62 1.92
CA TYR A 27 -2.25 -3.96 1.52
C TYR A 27 -3.35 -3.92 0.44
N VAL A 28 -3.23 -4.82 -0.53
CA VAL A 28 -4.22 -5.04 -1.60
C VAL A 28 -4.62 -6.51 -1.58
N SER A 29 -5.92 -6.80 -1.70
CA SER A 29 -6.43 -8.16 -1.77
C SER A 29 -6.04 -8.78 -3.11
N THR A 30 -5.06 -9.69 -3.04
CA THR A 30 -4.48 -10.38 -4.20
C THR A 30 -4.25 -11.85 -3.87
N LYS A 31 -3.82 -12.64 -4.87
CA LYS A 31 -3.40 -14.03 -4.63
C LYS A 31 -2.17 -14.13 -3.70
N MET A 32 -1.38 -13.06 -3.56
CA MET A 32 -0.20 -13.02 -2.69
C MET A 32 -0.58 -12.86 -1.21
N THR A 33 -1.74 -12.27 -0.90
CA THR A 33 -2.24 -12.11 0.48
C THR A 33 -3.02 -13.32 0.99
N LYS A 34 -2.94 -14.47 0.29
CA LYS A 34 -3.67 -15.71 0.63
C LYS A 34 -3.33 -16.32 1.99
N TRP A 35 -2.26 -15.88 2.63
CA TRP A 35 -1.89 -16.30 3.98
C TRP A 35 -2.76 -15.66 5.07
N SER A 36 -3.50 -14.60 4.74
CA SER A 36 -4.40 -13.89 5.65
C SER A 36 -5.86 -13.98 5.18
N ASN A 37 -6.73 -14.59 5.98
CA ASN A 37 -8.18 -14.57 5.73
C ASN A 37 -8.78 -13.15 5.76
N PHE A 38 -8.17 -12.24 6.52
CA PHE A 38 -8.58 -10.84 6.59
C PHE A 38 -8.21 -10.10 5.30
N LEU A 39 -6.96 -10.20 4.85
CA LEU A 39 -6.49 -9.50 3.64
C LEU A 39 -7.05 -10.08 2.33
N GLN A 40 -7.59 -11.31 2.36
CA GLN A 40 -8.29 -11.87 1.21
C GLN A 40 -9.67 -11.23 1.00
N LYS A 41 -10.32 -10.72 2.05
CA LYS A 41 -11.64 -10.10 1.95
C LYS A 41 -11.49 -8.63 1.55
N PRO A 42 -11.84 -8.24 0.31
CA PRO A 42 -11.72 -6.87 -0.12
C PRO A 42 -12.62 -5.96 0.72
N ASN A 43 -12.09 -4.81 1.12
CA ASN A 43 -12.77 -3.82 1.92
C ASN A 43 -12.22 -2.43 1.59
N ILE A 44 -12.67 -1.39 2.30
CA ILE A 44 -12.27 0.00 2.02
C ILE A 44 -10.77 0.22 2.28
N THR A 45 -10.19 -0.43 3.29
CA THR A 45 -8.77 -0.27 3.65
C THR A 45 -7.84 -1.21 2.90
N THR A 46 -8.37 -2.30 2.33
CA THR A 46 -7.68 -3.31 1.53
C THR A 46 -8.50 -3.56 0.26
N PRO A 47 -8.34 -2.71 -0.78
CA PRO A 47 -9.11 -2.86 -2.01
C PRO A 47 -8.74 -4.16 -2.74
N ASP A 48 -9.60 -4.61 -3.64
CA ASP A 48 -9.23 -5.68 -4.58
C ASP A 48 -8.26 -5.15 -5.65
N ALA A 49 -7.50 -6.06 -6.27
CA ALA A 49 -6.52 -5.74 -7.28
C ALA A 49 -7.10 -4.89 -8.44
N ARG A 50 -8.33 -5.16 -8.87
CA ARG A 50 -8.95 -4.47 -10.00
C ARG A 50 -9.32 -3.03 -9.62
N SER A 51 -9.96 -2.82 -8.47
CA SER A 51 -10.30 -1.46 -8.03
C SER A 51 -9.05 -0.63 -7.73
N PHE A 52 -8.03 -1.25 -7.12
CA PHE A 52 -6.74 -0.60 -6.90
C PHE A 52 -6.11 -0.15 -8.23
N ALA A 53 -6.01 -1.04 -9.23
CA ALA A 53 -5.44 -0.70 -10.53
C ALA A 53 -6.19 0.43 -11.23
N ARG A 54 -7.54 0.42 -11.19
CA ARG A 54 -8.36 1.49 -11.77
C ARG A 54 -8.08 2.85 -11.11
N SER A 55 -7.96 2.87 -9.79
CA SER A 55 -7.62 4.10 -9.05
C SER A 55 -6.19 4.56 -9.31
N ALA A 56 -5.22 3.65 -9.34
CA ALA A 56 -3.82 3.96 -9.58
C ALA A 56 -3.61 4.55 -10.99
N ILE A 57 -4.27 4.00 -12.01
CA ILE A 57 -4.24 4.56 -13.36
C ILE A 57 -4.83 5.97 -13.39
N ALA A 58 -5.91 6.22 -12.65
CA ALA A 58 -6.50 7.55 -12.54
C ALA A 58 -5.60 8.59 -11.82
N THR A 59 -4.51 8.16 -11.19
CA THR A 59 -3.51 9.06 -10.60
C THR A 59 -2.36 9.42 -11.54
N ILE A 60 -2.20 8.73 -12.68
CA ILE A 60 -1.16 9.03 -13.67
C ILE A 60 -1.33 10.49 -14.17
N GLY A 61 -0.23 11.22 -14.28
CA GLY A 61 -0.21 12.62 -14.70
C GLY A 61 -0.68 13.64 -13.67
N ARG A 62 -1.17 13.22 -12.48
CA ARG A 62 -1.58 14.15 -11.40
C ARG A 62 -0.50 14.42 -10.37
N THR A 63 0.28 13.40 -10.03
CA THR A 63 1.35 13.50 -9.02
C THR A 63 2.45 12.50 -9.34
N LYS A 64 3.71 12.83 -9.03
CA LYS A 64 4.84 11.91 -9.21
C LYS A 64 4.91 10.84 -8.12
N PHE A 65 4.28 11.08 -6.96
CA PHE A 65 4.27 10.18 -5.82
C PHE A 65 2.87 10.06 -5.23
N THR A 66 2.38 8.83 -5.07
CA THR A 66 1.03 8.56 -4.54
C THR A 66 0.91 7.18 -3.92
N THR A 67 -0.10 6.96 -3.10
CA THR A 67 -0.46 5.63 -2.59
C THR A 67 -1.30 4.83 -3.58
N GLY A 68 -1.76 5.45 -4.68
CA GLY A 68 -2.56 4.83 -5.74
C GLY A 68 -4.03 4.61 -5.40
N TYR A 69 -4.40 4.75 -4.11
CA TYR A 69 -5.77 4.59 -3.64
C TYR A 69 -6.05 5.55 -2.48
N TRP A 70 -7.18 6.24 -2.54
CA TRP A 70 -7.48 7.34 -1.62
C TRP A 70 -7.48 6.90 -0.14
N SER A 71 -8.01 5.72 0.18
CA SER A 71 -8.07 5.24 1.57
C SER A 71 -6.68 4.89 2.12
N HIS A 72 -5.74 4.45 1.27
CA HIS A 72 -4.34 4.26 1.65
C HIS A 72 -3.68 5.60 1.98
N GLY A 73 -4.07 6.68 1.28
CA GLY A 73 -3.61 8.04 1.60
C GLY A 73 -4.04 8.47 3.01
N ILE A 74 -5.29 8.18 3.39
CA ILE A 74 -5.80 8.47 4.74
C ILE A 74 -5.08 7.63 5.81
N GLN A 75 -4.89 6.33 5.55
CA GLN A 75 -4.13 5.45 6.46
C GLN A 75 -2.72 6.00 6.69
N TRP A 76 -2.02 6.32 5.61
CA TRP A 76 -0.68 6.90 5.68
C TRP A 76 -0.66 8.20 6.50
N PHE A 77 -1.58 9.12 6.21
CA PHE A 77 -1.69 10.37 6.94
C PHE A 77 -1.92 10.13 8.44
N ALA A 78 -2.84 9.23 8.79
CA ALA A 78 -3.11 8.90 10.18
C ALA A 78 -1.89 8.29 10.90
N PHE A 79 -1.15 7.39 10.24
CA PHE A 79 0.02 6.76 10.84
C PHE A 79 1.21 7.72 10.97
N GLU A 80 1.46 8.57 9.98
CA GLU A 80 2.61 9.47 9.99
C GLU A 80 2.37 10.70 10.88
N TRP A 81 1.16 11.28 10.87
CA TRP A 81 0.87 12.54 11.55
C TRP A 81 0.25 12.38 12.93
N LEU A 82 -0.55 11.34 13.16
CA LEU A 82 -1.31 11.22 14.41
C LEU A 82 -0.70 10.23 15.40
N CYS A 83 0.18 9.32 14.95
CA CYS A 83 0.70 8.25 15.80
C CYS A 83 2.17 8.48 16.20
N PRO A 84 2.46 8.68 17.50
CA PRO A 84 3.83 8.59 18.02
C PRO A 84 4.46 7.22 17.71
N SER A 85 5.78 7.16 17.53
CA SER A 85 6.48 5.97 17.06
C SER A 85 6.27 4.73 17.94
N TRP A 86 6.14 4.89 19.26
CA TRP A 86 5.86 3.78 20.18
C TRP A 86 4.46 3.19 19.95
N MET A 87 3.47 4.06 19.71
CA MET A 87 2.09 3.66 19.46
C MET A 87 1.97 2.99 18.10
N TYR A 88 2.63 3.55 17.08
CA TYR A 88 2.73 2.92 15.76
C TYR A 88 3.34 1.51 15.85
N SER A 89 4.45 1.36 16.58
CA SER A 89 5.13 0.07 16.76
C SER A 89 4.23 -0.94 17.47
N PHE A 90 3.54 -0.52 18.52
CA PHE A 90 2.58 -1.36 19.24
C PHE A 90 1.39 -1.75 18.36
N MET A 91 0.76 -0.79 17.67
CA MET A 91 -0.37 -1.06 16.77
C MET A 91 0.01 -1.96 15.61
N SER A 92 1.16 -1.72 14.98
CA SER A 92 1.70 -2.54 13.89
C SER A 92 1.95 -3.98 14.35
N TRP A 93 2.60 -4.16 15.51
CA TRP A 93 2.82 -5.47 16.11
C TRP A 93 1.52 -6.23 16.35
N ASN A 94 0.54 -5.58 16.96
CA ASN A 94 -0.77 -6.20 17.20
C ASN A 94 -1.51 -6.48 15.88
N TYR A 95 -1.46 -5.55 14.92
CA TYR A 95 -2.12 -5.72 13.62
C TYR A 95 -1.56 -6.92 12.86
N LEU A 96 -0.23 -7.04 12.74
CA LEU A 96 0.44 -8.16 12.07
C LEU A 96 0.06 -9.52 12.68
N ARG A 97 0.00 -9.60 14.00
CA ARG A 97 -0.44 -10.82 14.71
C ARG A 97 -1.90 -11.19 14.43
N ASN A 98 -2.77 -10.19 14.28
CA ASN A 98 -4.19 -10.43 14.03
C ASN A 98 -4.48 -10.84 12.58
N ILE A 99 -3.73 -10.30 11.62
CA ILE A 99 -3.90 -10.64 10.20
C ILE A 99 -3.23 -11.97 9.84
N ASP A 100 -2.23 -12.43 10.59
CA ASP A 100 -1.60 -13.72 10.36
C ASP A 100 -2.59 -14.87 10.65
N SER A 101 -2.94 -15.62 9.61
CA SER A 101 -3.74 -16.84 9.72
C SER A 101 -2.98 -18.11 9.32
N SER A 102 -1.66 -18.01 9.09
CA SER A 102 -0.80 -19.13 8.70
C SER A 102 -0.89 -20.29 9.70
N GLY A 103 -0.79 -20.01 11.00
CA GLY A 103 -0.87 -21.01 12.06
C GLY A 103 -2.25 -21.64 12.26
N ARG A 104 -3.33 -21.01 11.79
CA ARG A 104 -4.68 -21.63 11.77
C ARG A 104 -4.80 -22.60 10.60
N ARG A 105 -4.33 -22.19 9.42
CA ARG A 105 -4.39 -23.00 8.20
C ARG A 105 -3.55 -24.27 8.25
N ALA A 106 -2.41 -24.25 8.94
CA ALA A 106 -1.57 -25.44 9.15
C ALA A 106 -2.26 -26.55 9.98
N LYS A 107 -3.38 -26.25 10.64
CA LYS A 107 -4.16 -27.24 11.41
C LYS A 107 -5.32 -27.84 10.61
N ASP A 108 -5.66 -27.26 9.46
CA ASP A 108 -6.80 -27.66 8.61
C ASP A 108 -6.36 -28.53 7.41
N THR A 109 -5.08 -28.88 7.32
CA THR A 109 -4.46 -29.72 6.27
C THR A 109 -3.84 -30.97 6.87
#